data_AF-A0A8T7DTE4-F1
#
_entry.id   AF-A0A8T7DTE4-F1
#
_cell.length_a   1.000
_cell.length_b   1.000
_cell.length_c   1.000
_cell.angle_alpha   90.00
_cell.angle_beta   90.00
_cell.angle_gamma   90.00
#
_symmetry.space_group_name_H-M   'P 1'
#
loop_
_entity.id
_entity.type
_entity.pdbx_description
1 polymer ?
#
loop_
_entity_poly.entity_id
_entity_poly.type
_entity_poly.pdbx_seq_one_letter_code
_entity_poly.pdbx_strand_id
1 'polypeptide(L)'
;MSKLDGLLPEEYQAIVAPAMKAAAELAAARGDPHLYNDLACMLTLRTLIRDLADLYQDQWGALGQHSPAEVMAAAPAAACIMVLKEYDLEPDSISHMVDAIDRAATQLAAAGIFGAERLAVQKAWDARLAGRGETADAWMRQAATQVAAAIDGWEARRDDATH
;
A
#
# COMPACT_ATOMS: atom_id res chain seq x y z
N MET A 1 27.13 -0.18 -3.19
CA MET A 1 25.71 0.23 -3.32
C MET A 1 25.53 1.45 -2.43
N SER A 2 25.22 2.61 -3.00
CA SER A 2 24.89 3.81 -2.21
C SER A 2 23.68 3.45 -1.34
N LYS A 3 23.77 3.63 -0.02
CA LYS A 3 22.60 3.58 0.86
C LYS A 3 21.67 4.68 0.33
N LEU A 4 20.59 4.29 -0.34
CA LEU A 4 19.48 5.22 -0.51
C LEU A 4 18.99 5.47 0.92
N ASP A 5 19.25 6.67 1.43
CA ASP A 5 18.53 7.14 2.61
C ASP A 5 17.05 7.04 2.26
N GLY A 6 16.27 6.38 3.12
CA GLY A 6 14.85 6.11 2.87
C GLY A 6 14.02 7.38 2.73
N LEU A 7 12.69 7.24 2.66
CA LEU A 7 11.80 8.40 2.65
C LEU A 7 12.13 9.39 3.76
N LEU A 8 11.99 10.68 3.46
CA LEU A 8 12.04 11.73 4.47
C LEU A 8 10.94 11.50 5.52
N PRO A 9 11.13 11.93 6.78
CA PRO A 9 10.13 11.74 7.82
C PRO A 9 8.74 12.25 7.43
N GLU A 10 8.64 13.41 6.78
CA GLU A 10 7.40 14.00 6.33
C GLU A 10 6.71 13.15 5.25
N GLU A 11 7.49 12.57 4.33
CA GLU A 11 7.01 11.68 3.28
C GLU A 11 6.50 10.37 3.87
N TYR A 12 7.24 9.79 4.81
CA TYR A 12 6.79 8.62 5.54
C TYR A 12 5.46 8.88 6.23
N GLN A 13 5.33 10.02 6.91
CA GLN A 13 4.10 10.39 7.61
C GLN A 13 2.94 10.66 6.65
N ALA A 14 3.21 11.22 5.46
CA ALA A 14 2.19 11.54 4.46
C ALA A 14 1.74 10.32 3.64
N ILE A 15 2.64 9.37 3.40
CA ILE A 15 2.44 8.26 2.45
C ILE A 15 2.29 6.93 3.20
N VAL A 16 3.32 6.52 3.94
CA VAL A 16 3.40 5.16 4.51
C VAL A 16 2.52 5.00 5.74
N ALA A 17 2.60 5.94 6.69
CA ALA A 17 1.84 5.87 7.94
C ALA A 17 0.31 5.74 7.74
N PRO A 18 -0.37 6.56 6.91
CA PRO A 18 -1.81 6.43 6.72
C PRO A 18 -2.20 5.14 5.98
N ALA A 19 -1.40 4.70 5.00
CA ALA A 19 -1.63 3.43 4.30
C ALA A 19 -1.48 2.24 5.26
N MET A 20 -0.45 2.26 6.12
CA MET A 20 -0.20 1.24 7.12
C MET A 20 -1.36 1.12 8.10
N LYS A 21 -1.83 2.26 8.61
CA LYS A 21 -2.99 2.32 9.50
C LYS A 21 -4.22 1.70 8.85
N ALA A 22 -4.55 2.11 7.62
CA ALA A 22 -5.72 1.61 6.92
C ALA A 22 -5.65 0.10 6.62
N ALA A 23 -4.47 -0.39 6.21
CA ALA A 23 -4.27 -1.81 5.95
C ALA A 23 -4.35 -2.66 7.23
N ALA A 24 -3.77 -2.17 8.34
CA ALA A 24 -3.87 -2.86 9.64
C ALA A 24 -5.30 -2.88 10.18
N GLU A 25 -6.04 -1.77 10.08
CA GLU A 25 -7.46 -1.71 10.45
C GLU A 25 -8.30 -2.68 9.60
N LEU A 26 -7.99 -2.80 8.30
CA LEU A 26 -8.66 -3.72 7.40
C LEU A 26 -8.37 -5.19 7.75
N ALA A 27 -7.11 -5.55 8.00
CA ALA A 27 -6.73 -6.90 8.40
C ALA A 27 -7.48 -7.31 9.70
N ALA A 28 -7.47 -6.43 10.70
CA ALA A 28 -8.21 -6.64 11.94
C ALA A 28 -9.72 -6.83 11.69
N ALA A 29 -10.33 -6.07 10.77
CA ALA A 29 -11.74 -6.22 10.41
C ALA A 29 -12.04 -7.54 9.67
N ARG A 30 -11.05 -8.14 8.99
CA ARG A 30 -11.16 -9.43 8.29
C ARG A 30 -10.94 -10.64 9.20
N GLY A 31 -10.60 -10.41 10.47
CA GLY A 31 -10.48 -11.46 11.49
C GLY A 31 -9.06 -11.98 11.72
N ASP A 32 -8.05 -11.43 11.03
CA ASP A 32 -6.64 -11.67 11.33
C ASP A 32 -5.98 -10.37 11.82
N PRO A 33 -5.58 -10.25 13.11
CA PRO A 33 -4.92 -9.05 13.60
C PRO A 33 -3.53 -8.82 12.98
N HIS A 34 -2.98 -9.82 12.28
CA HIS A 34 -1.64 -9.75 11.71
C HIS A 34 -1.67 -9.54 10.21
N LEU A 35 -1.25 -8.33 9.80
CA LEU A 35 -1.26 -7.89 8.41
C LEU A 35 -0.52 -8.85 7.46
N TYR A 36 0.57 -9.48 7.93
CA TYR A 36 1.41 -10.33 7.07
C TYR A 36 0.76 -11.64 6.61
N ASN A 37 -0.24 -12.13 7.34
CA ASN A 37 -0.94 -13.38 7.02
C ASN A 37 -2.02 -13.20 5.95
N ASP A 38 -2.44 -11.97 5.69
CA ASP A 38 -3.46 -11.65 4.70
C ASP A 38 -2.80 -11.03 3.46
N LEU A 39 -2.64 -11.84 2.41
CA LEU A 39 -2.05 -11.41 1.15
C LEU A 39 -2.82 -10.25 0.51
N ALA A 40 -4.16 -10.25 0.57
CA ALA A 40 -4.98 -9.18 0.04
C ALA A 40 -4.73 -7.86 0.80
N CYS A 41 -4.54 -7.92 2.11
CA CYS A 41 -4.18 -6.75 2.91
C CYS A 41 -2.74 -6.26 2.66
N MET A 42 -1.76 -7.16 2.47
CA MET A 42 -0.40 -6.79 2.07
C MET A 42 -0.35 -6.12 0.69
N LEU A 43 -1.12 -6.63 -0.27
CA LEU A 43 -1.28 -6.03 -1.60
C LEU A 43 -2.04 -4.70 -1.55
N THR A 44 -3.00 -4.59 -0.63
CA THR A 44 -3.71 -3.33 -0.35
C THR A 44 -2.75 -2.28 0.18
N LEU A 45 -1.92 -2.60 1.19
CA LEU A 45 -0.88 -1.69 1.71
C LEU A 45 0.01 -1.17 0.57
N ARG A 46 0.54 -2.09 -0.25
CA ARG A 46 1.41 -1.75 -1.38
C ARG A 46 0.72 -0.79 -2.36
N THR A 47 -0.54 -1.05 -2.68
CA THR A 47 -1.35 -0.26 -3.62
C THR A 47 -1.59 1.16 -3.09
N LEU A 48 -1.97 1.29 -1.82
CA LEU A 48 -2.24 2.58 -1.20
C LEU A 48 -0.98 3.45 -1.10
N ILE A 49 0.18 2.85 -0.76
CA ILE A 49 1.46 3.58 -0.71
C ILE A 49 1.84 4.08 -2.10
N ARG A 50 1.69 3.26 -3.14
CA ARG A 50 1.93 3.67 -4.53
C ARG A 50 1.08 4.90 -4.88
N ASP A 51 -0.23 4.82 -4.66
CA ASP A 51 -1.12 5.91 -5.05
C ASP A 51 -0.87 7.20 -4.24
N LEU A 52 -0.55 7.10 -2.95
CA LEU A 52 -0.17 8.26 -2.15
C LEU A 52 1.19 8.84 -2.57
N ALA A 53 2.15 7.99 -2.96
CA ALA A 53 3.44 8.43 -3.48
C ALA A 53 3.27 9.18 -4.82
N ASP A 54 2.43 8.65 -5.72
CA ASP A 54 2.09 9.32 -6.98
C ASP A 54 1.50 10.72 -6.70
N LEU A 55 0.53 10.83 -5.78
CA LEU A 55 -0.06 12.13 -5.39
C LEU A 55 0.95 13.08 -4.75
N TYR A 56 1.82 12.56 -3.88
CA TYR A 56 2.89 13.34 -3.25
C TYR A 56 3.82 13.93 -4.31
N GLN A 57 4.24 13.11 -5.26
CA GLN A 57 5.14 13.52 -6.34
C GLN A 57 4.48 14.48 -7.32
N ASP A 58 3.20 14.30 -7.65
CA ASP A 58 2.47 15.23 -8.51
C ASP A 58 2.34 16.62 -7.88
N GLN A 59 2.13 16.68 -6.55
CA GLN A 59 1.92 17.95 -5.86
C GLN A 59 3.22 18.68 -5.51
N TRP A 60 4.23 17.95 -5.05
CA TRP A 60 5.47 18.54 -4.52
C TRP A 60 6.71 18.25 -5.36
N GLY A 61 6.60 17.43 -6.41
CA GLY A 61 7.68 17.06 -7.32
C GLY A 61 8.41 18.26 -7.92
N ALA A 62 7.64 19.28 -8.32
CA ALA A 62 8.19 20.50 -8.92
C ALA A 62 8.96 21.40 -7.94
N LEU A 63 8.81 21.18 -6.62
CA LEU A 63 9.47 21.99 -5.59
C LEU A 63 10.88 21.46 -5.24
N GLY A 64 11.26 20.27 -5.71
CA GLY A 64 12.62 19.73 -5.60
C GLY A 64 13.09 19.38 -4.18
N GLN A 65 12.18 19.36 -3.20
CA GLN A 65 12.46 19.02 -1.79
C GLN A 65 11.79 17.71 -1.40
N HIS A 66 12.03 16.66 -2.17
CA HIS A 66 11.50 15.32 -1.91
C HIS A 66 12.56 14.26 -2.22
N SER A 67 12.35 13.06 -1.69
CA SER A 67 13.20 11.91 -1.96
C SER A 67 13.26 11.59 -3.46
N PRO A 68 14.38 11.03 -3.95
CA PRO A 68 14.51 10.60 -5.33
C PRO A 68 13.35 9.68 -5.76
N ALA A 69 12.97 9.75 -7.05
CA ALA A 69 11.87 8.93 -7.58
C ALA A 69 12.09 7.42 -7.34
N GLU A 70 13.34 6.96 -7.34
CA GLU A 70 13.70 5.57 -7.03
C GLU A 70 13.35 5.18 -5.58
N VAL A 71 13.53 6.09 -4.62
CA VAL A 71 13.16 5.87 -3.22
C VAL A 71 11.63 5.80 -3.07
N MET A 72 10.92 6.71 -3.73
CA MET A 72 9.45 6.70 -3.77
C MET A 72 8.90 5.39 -4.39
N ALA A 73 9.47 4.97 -5.51
CA ALA A 73 9.08 3.72 -6.18
C ALA A 73 9.38 2.47 -5.33
N ALA A 74 10.42 2.51 -4.49
CA ALA A 74 10.77 1.42 -3.58
C ALA A 74 9.92 1.39 -2.29
N ALA A 75 9.25 2.50 -1.94
CA ALA A 75 8.52 2.64 -0.68
C ALA A 75 7.44 1.56 -0.44
N PRO A 76 6.62 1.15 -1.44
CA PRO A 76 5.64 0.10 -1.24
C PRO A 76 6.25 -1.24 -0.80
N ALA A 77 7.34 -1.66 -1.47
CA ALA A 77 8.03 -2.91 -1.13
C ALA A 77 8.76 -2.82 0.22
N ALA A 78 9.39 -1.67 0.49
CA ALA A 78 10.04 -1.42 1.78
C ALA A 78 9.06 -1.48 2.96
N ALA A 79 7.84 -0.96 2.79
CA ALA A 79 6.80 -1.06 3.81
C ALA A 79 6.34 -2.50 4.04
N CYS A 80 6.17 -3.30 2.99
CA CYS A 80 5.90 -4.73 3.13
C CYS A 80 7.03 -5.44 3.91
N ILE A 81 8.29 -5.18 3.56
CA ILE A 81 9.45 -5.73 4.29
C ILE A 81 9.43 -5.32 5.77
N MET A 82 9.09 -4.05 6.06
CA MET A 82 8.99 -3.56 7.44
C MET A 82 7.93 -4.33 8.23
N VAL A 83 6.75 -4.56 7.65
CA VAL A 83 5.70 -5.39 8.27
C VAL A 83 6.21 -6.80 8.53
N LEU A 84 6.82 -7.44 7.54
CA LEU A 84 7.32 -8.83 7.69
C LEU A 84 8.41 -8.96 8.75
N LYS A 85 9.28 -7.95 8.89
CA LYS A 85 10.34 -7.91 9.92
C LYS A 85 9.78 -7.75 11.34
N GLU A 86 8.68 -7.03 11.51
CA GLU A 86 8.06 -6.82 12.82
C GLU A 86 7.57 -8.15 13.44
N TYR A 87 7.30 -9.15 12.60
CA TYR A 87 6.89 -10.50 13.02
C TYR A 87 8.04 -11.50 13.12
N ASP A 88 9.28 -11.02 13.16
CA ASP A 88 10.51 -11.82 13.36
C ASP A 88 10.64 -13.00 12.37
N LEU A 89 10.16 -12.81 11.14
CA LEU A 89 10.30 -13.79 10.07
C LEU A 89 11.75 -13.91 9.64
N GLU A 90 12.18 -15.14 9.32
CA GLU A 90 13.54 -15.38 8.83
C GLU A 90 13.81 -14.61 7.52
N PRO A 91 15.04 -14.07 7.32
CA PRO A 91 15.37 -13.25 6.15
C PRO A 91 15.02 -13.91 4.80
N ASP A 92 15.24 -15.22 4.68
CA ASP A 92 14.92 -15.97 3.46
C ASP A 92 13.40 -16.05 3.23
N SER A 93 12.62 -16.23 4.29
CA SER A 93 11.15 -16.19 4.23
C SER A 93 10.64 -14.82 3.80
N ILE A 94 11.23 -13.74 4.34
CA ILE A 94 10.91 -12.37 3.95
C ILE A 94 11.17 -12.19 2.44
N SER A 95 12.32 -12.64 1.94
CA SER A 95 12.65 -12.55 0.51
C SER A 95 11.60 -13.25 -0.35
N HIS A 96 11.24 -14.50 -0.01
CA HIS A 96 10.25 -15.27 -0.76
C HIS A 96 8.86 -14.63 -0.74
N MET A 97 8.44 -14.09 0.41
CA MET A 97 7.15 -13.43 0.55
C MET A 97 7.09 -12.12 -0.25
N VAL A 98 8.15 -11.32 -0.23
CA VAL A 98 8.24 -10.09 -1.03
C VAL A 98 8.16 -10.42 -2.53
N ASP A 99 8.91 -11.41 -2.99
CA ASP A 99 8.86 -11.86 -4.40
C ASP A 99 7.46 -12.37 -4.78
N ALA A 100 6.75 -13.03 -3.87
CA ALA A 100 5.36 -13.45 -4.09
C ALA A 100 4.42 -12.25 -4.19
N ILE A 101 4.55 -11.27 -3.28
CA ILE A 101 3.75 -10.04 -3.27
C ILE A 101 3.98 -9.24 -4.55
N ASP A 102 5.22 -9.06 -5.00
CA ASP A 102 5.53 -8.30 -6.22
C ASP A 102 5.00 -8.97 -7.48
N ARG A 103 5.08 -10.31 -7.56
CA ARG A 103 4.48 -11.06 -8.66
C ARG A 103 2.95 -10.97 -8.65
N ALA A 104 2.32 -11.05 -7.49
CA ALA A 104 0.87 -10.92 -7.36
C ALA A 104 0.41 -9.50 -7.74
N ALA A 105 1.10 -8.46 -7.26
CA ALA A 105 0.84 -7.07 -7.62
C ALA A 105 0.95 -6.84 -9.14
N THR A 106 1.96 -7.44 -9.78
CA THR A 106 2.14 -7.36 -11.24
C THR A 106 0.99 -8.03 -11.99
N GLN A 107 0.53 -9.21 -11.54
CA GLN A 107 -0.61 -9.91 -12.15
C GLN A 107 -1.91 -9.11 -12.02
N LEU A 108 -2.18 -8.56 -10.83
CA LEU A 108 -3.37 -7.76 -10.58
C LEU A 108 -3.38 -6.46 -11.39
N ALA A 109 -2.22 -5.81 -11.52
CA ALA A 109 -2.07 -4.63 -12.37
C ALA A 109 -2.32 -4.97 -13.85
N ALA A 110 -1.75 -6.06 -14.36
CA ALA A 110 -1.97 -6.51 -15.73
C ALA A 110 -3.44 -6.91 -16.01
N ALA A 111 -4.14 -7.40 -14.99
CA ALA A 111 -5.56 -7.71 -15.06
C ALA A 111 -6.48 -6.49 -14.86
N GLY A 112 -5.92 -5.29 -14.64
CA GLY A 112 -6.70 -4.06 -14.48
C GLY A 112 -7.56 -4.04 -13.20
N ILE A 113 -7.12 -4.73 -12.14
CA ILE A 113 -7.89 -4.85 -10.89
C ILE A 113 -7.86 -3.57 -10.05
N PHE A 114 -6.80 -2.78 -10.20
CA PHE A 114 -6.61 -1.52 -9.47
C PHE A 114 -7.16 -0.32 -10.26
N GLY A 115 -7.55 0.73 -9.54
CA GLY A 115 -7.95 2.03 -10.07
C GLY A 115 -9.22 2.60 -9.45
N ALA A 116 -10.14 1.76 -8.95
CA ALA A 116 -11.38 2.21 -8.32
C ALA A 116 -11.12 2.94 -6.99
N GLU A 117 -10.07 2.53 -6.27
CA GLU A 117 -9.60 3.10 -5.00
C GLU A 117 -9.10 4.53 -5.14
N ARG A 118 -8.60 4.92 -6.32
CA ARG A 118 -7.89 6.19 -6.53
C ARG A 118 -8.72 7.41 -6.15
N LEU A 119 -10.04 7.37 -6.38
CA LEU A 119 -10.93 8.46 -5.97
C LEU A 119 -10.98 8.60 -4.45
N ALA A 120 -11.01 7.49 -3.71
CA ALA A 120 -10.99 7.50 -2.25
C ALA A 120 -9.62 7.95 -1.72
N VAL A 121 -8.52 7.50 -2.33
CA VAL A 121 -7.16 7.96 -2.00
C VAL A 121 -7.01 9.47 -2.21
N GLN A 122 -7.48 10.01 -3.34
CA GLN A 122 -7.48 11.46 -3.59
C GLN A 122 -8.27 12.22 -2.54
N LYS A 123 -9.47 11.74 -2.17
CA LYS A 123 -10.28 12.39 -1.12
C LYS A 123 -9.60 12.34 0.24
N ALA A 124 -8.92 11.25 0.56
CA ALA A 124 -8.13 11.14 1.78
C ALA A 124 -7.00 12.16 1.79
N TRP A 125 -6.30 12.29 0.67
CA TRP A 125 -5.25 13.27 0.46
C TRP A 125 -5.73 14.71 0.67
N ASP A 126 -6.79 15.10 -0.03
CA ASP A 126 -7.37 16.45 0.07
C ASP A 126 -7.85 16.76 1.49
N ALA A 127 -8.47 15.77 2.16
CA ALA A 127 -8.90 15.92 3.54
C ALA A 127 -7.70 16.14 4.48
N ARG A 128 -6.59 15.45 4.25
CA ARG A 128 -5.36 15.59 5.04
C ARG A 128 -4.72 16.96 4.87
N LEU A 129 -4.63 17.46 3.63
CA LEU A 129 -4.15 18.82 3.35
C LEU A 129 -5.02 19.89 4.01
N ALA A 130 -6.32 19.64 4.12
CA ALA A 130 -7.27 20.51 4.80
C ALA A 130 -7.26 20.35 6.35
N GLY A 131 -6.35 19.56 6.93
CA GLY A 131 -6.27 19.33 8.37
C GLY A 131 -7.41 18.46 8.95
N ARG A 132 -8.18 17.76 8.11
CA ARG A 132 -9.32 16.93 8.50
C ARG A 132 -8.92 15.46 8.68
N GLY A 133 -8.14 15.17 9.71
CA GLY A 133 -7.54 13.85 9.96
C GLY A 133 -8.54 12.70 9.99
N GLU A 134 -9.63 12.80 10.77
CA GLU A 134 -10.64 11.72 10.86
C GLU A 134 -11.33 11.43 9.51
N THR A 135 -11.57 12.48 8.72
CA THR A 135 -12.14 12.36 7.38
C THR A 135 -11.14 11.69 6.43
N ALA A 136 -9.85 12.05 6.52
CA ALA A 136 -8.80 11.42 5.74
C ALA A 136 -8.70 9.92 6.05
N ASP A 137 -8.71 9.56 7.34
CA ASP A 137 -8.69 8.16 7.79
C ASP A 137 -9.90 7.37 7.29
N ALA A 138 -11.09 7.96 7.30
CA ALA A 138 -12.30 7.31 6.78
C ALA A 138 -12.19 7.02 5.28
N TRP A 139 -11.67 7.96 4.49
CA TRP A 139 -11.44 7.75 3.06
C TRP A 139 -10.33 6.73 2.80
N MET A 140 -9.28 6.69 3.61
CA MET A 140 -8.23 5.67 3.51
C MET A 140 -8.77 4.26 3.80
N ARG A 141 -9.59 4.08 4.83
CA ARG A 141 -10.28 2.80 5.09
C ARG A 141 -11.17 2.38 3.93
N GLN A 142 -11.89 3.33 3.34
CA GLN A 142 -12.73 3.05 2.17
C GLN A 142 -11.87 2.60 0.97
N ALA A 143 -10.76 3.29 0.70
CA ALA A 143 -9.82 2.89 -0.35
C ALA A 143 -9.28 1.48 -0.09
N ALA A 144 -8.84 1.18 1.14
CA ALA A 144 -8.35 -0.13 1.52
C ALA A 144 -9.39 -1.23 1.28
N THR A 145 -10.64 -0.98 1.69
CA THR A 145 -11.76 -1.92 1.49
C THR A 145 -12.03 -2.17 0.01
N GLN A 146 -11.97 -1.13 -0.82
CA GLN A 146 -12.16 -1.24 -2.27
C GLN A 146 -11.07 -2.09 -2.93
N VAL A 147 -9.80 -1.89 -2.56
CA VAL A 147 -8.69 -2.68 -3.10
C VAL A 147 -8.84 -4.15 -2.70
N ALA A 148 -9.04 -4.45 -1.43
CA ALA A 148 -9.18 -5.84 -0.98
C ALA A 148 -10.38 -6.54 -1.61
N ALA A 149 -11.54 -5.88 -1.70
CA ALA A 149 -12.71 -6.45 -2.37
C ALA A 149 -12.46 -6.72 -3.87
N ALA A 150 -11.69 -5.86 -4.54
CA ALA A 150 -11.31 -6.06 -5.94
C ALA A 150 -10.37 -7.27 -6.11
N ILE A 151 -9.42 -7.45 -5.18
CA ILE A 151 -8.51 -8.61 -5.12
C ILE A 151 -9.31 -9.89 -4.86
N ASP A 152 -10.10 -9.93 -3.79
CA ASP A 152 -10.93 -11.08 -3.42
C ASP A 152 -11.85 -11.50 -4.59
N GLY A 153 -12.47 -10.53 -5.25
CA GLY A 153 -13.33 -10.77 -6.41
C GLY A 153 -12.57 -11.31 -7.63
N TRP A 154 -11.31 -10.93 -7.82
CA TRP A 154 -10.46 -11.48 -8.87
C TRP A 154 -10.02 -12.91 -8.56
N GLU A 155 -9.63 -13.20 -7.32
CA GLU A 155 -9.26 -14.54 -6.88
C GLU A 155 -10.43 -15.52 -7.08
N ALA A 156 -11.63 -15.16 -6.63
CA ALA A 156 -12.83 -15.99 -6.80
C ALA A 156 -13.11 -16.34 -8.29
N ARG A 157 -13.01 -15.35 -9.20
CA ARG A 157 -13.21 -15.60 -10.64
C ARG A 157 -12.13 -16.49 -11.26
N ARG A 158 -10.91 -16.41 -10.72
CA ARG A 158 -9.78 -17.21 -11.20
C ARG A 158 -9.95 -18.67 -10.79
N ASP A 159 -10.38 -18.91 -9.56
CA ASP A 159 -10.62 -20.26 -9.03
C ASP A 159 -11.77 -20.95 -9.78
N ASP A 160 -12.83 -20.20 -10.10
CA ASP A 160 -13.97 -20.67 -10.91
C ASP A 160 -13.56 -21.03 -12.35
N ALA A 161 -12.58 -20.33 -12.94
CA ALA A 161 -12.10 -20.59 -14.29
C ALA A 161 -11.17 -21.81 -14.39
N THR A 162 -10.70 -22.34 -13.26
CA THR A 162 -9.84 -23.52 -13.18
C THR A 162 -10.56 -24.82 -12.83
N HIS A 163 -11.88 -24.77 -12.62
CA HIS A 163 -12.76 -25.93 -12.38
C HIS A 163 -13.71 -26.15 -13.56
#